data_AF-A2YS79-F1
#
_entry.id   AF-A2YS79-F1
#
_cell.length_a   1.000
_cell.length_b   1.000
_cell.length_c   1.000
_cell.angle_alpha   90.00
_cell.angle_beta   90.00
_cell.angle_gamma   90.00
#
_symmetry.space_group_name_H-M   'P 1'
#
loop_
_entity.id
_entity.type
_entity.pdbx_description
1 polymer ?
#
loop_
_entity_poly.entity_id
_entity_poly.type
_entity_poly.pdbx_seq_one_letter_code
_entity_poly.pdbx_strand_id
1 'polypeptide(L)'
;MSGGAVLQLQMLLMLLSLLAGAQQVQQTAMTDPLEAAALDAMFGQWGLRTSYWDATWEPCSGRAIDITALDGNPHMKLGIKCDCSYNNNTVCHITEL
;
A
#
# COMPACT_ATOMS: atom_id res chain seq x y z
N MET A 1 42.53 -29.16 -20.93
CA MET A 1 42.68 -27.90 -20.17
C MET A 1 41.38 -27.10 -20.21
N SER A 2 40.24 -27.73 -19.92
CA SER A 2 38.92 -27.14 -20.25
C SER A 2 37.95 -27.05 -19.06
N GLY A 3 38.28 -27.65 -17.91
CA GLY A 3 37.42 -27.63 -16.72
C GLY A 3 37.54 -26.36 -15.88
N GLY A 4 38.73 -25.75 -15.81
CA GLY A 4 38.97 -24.58 -14.96
C GLY A 4 38.16 -23.34 -15.39
N ALA A 5 38.03 -23.10 -16.69
CA ALA A 5 37.27 -21.98 -17.22
C ALA A 5 35.76 -22.11 -16.94
N VAL A 6 35.23 -23.34 -16.94
CA VAL A 6 33.81 -23.62 -16.68
C VAL A 6 33.45 -23.34 -15.22
N LEU A 7 34.29 -23.80 -14.27
CA LEU A 7 34.09 -23.52 -12.85
C LEU A 7 34.18 -22.01 -12.53
N GLN A 8 35.12 -21.30 -13.16
CA GLN A 8 35.24 -19.85 -13.00
C GLN A 8 34.01 -19.11 -13.50
N LEU A 9 33.46 -19.50 -14.66
CA LEU A 9 32.25 -18.90 -15.22
C LEU A 9 31.03 -19.14 -14.32
N GLN A 10 30.88 -20.35 -13.77
CA GLN A 10 29.79 -20.69 -12.86
C GLN A 10 29.87 -19.91 -11.54
N MET A 11 31.07 -19.74 -10.98
CA MET A 11 31.25 -18.91 -9.79
C MET A 11 30.92 -17.45 -10.05
N LEU A 12 31.30 -16.92 -11.22
CA LEU A 12 31.01 -15.53 -11.60
C LEU A 12 29.50 -15.29 -11.73
N LEU A 13 28.77 -16.24 -12.36
CA LEU A 13 27.31 -16.19 -12.49
C LEU A 13 26.60 -16.22 -11.13
N MET A 14 27.08 -17.04 -10.19
CA MET A 14 26.54 -17.06 -8.82
C MET A 14 26.79 -15.74 -8.09
N LEU A 15 28.00 -15.17 -8.19
CA LEU A 15 28.32 -13.85 -7.62
C LEU A 15 27.43 -12.73 -8.18
N LEU A 16 27.21 -12.72 -9.50
CA LEU A 16 26.33 -11.74 -10.17
C LEU A 16 24.87 -11.85 -9.69
N SER A 17 24.38 -13.07 -9.45
CA SER A 17 23.01 -13.28 -8.95
C SER A 17 22.80 -12.79 -7.51
N LEU A 18 23.83 -12.86 -6.65
CA LEU A 18 23.76 -12.34 -5.28
C LEU A 18 23.71 -10.80 -5.22
N LEU A 19 24.35 -10.11 -6.17
CA LEU A 19 24.33 -8.64 -6.27
C LEU A 19 23.00 -8.10 -6.82
N ALA A 20 22.25 -8.92 -7.57
CA ALA A 20 20.98 -8.55 -8.20
C ALA A 20 19.76 -8.73 -7.28
N GLY A 21 19.94 -9.20 -6.04
CA GLY A 21 18.90 -9.29 -5.02
C GLY A 21 18.50 -7.92 -4.48
N ALA A 22 18.04 -7.01 -5.34
CA ALA A 22 17.33 -5.82 -4.91
C ALA A 22 16.01 -6.29 -4.26
N GLN A 23 15.88 -6.03 -2.96
CA GLN A 23 14.60 -6.16 -2.27
C GLN A 23 13.58 -5.31 -3.02
N GLN A 24 12.56 -5.94 -3.62
CA GLN A 24 11.37 -5.21 -4.05
C GLN A 24 10.71 -4.70 -2.77
N VAL A 25 11.05 -3.48 -2.37
CA VAL A 25 10.26 -2.75 -1.38
C VAL A 25 8.92 -2.52 -2.06
N GLN A 26 7.92 -3.33 -1.73
CA GLN A 26 6.55 -3.06 -2.10
C GLN A 26 6.20 -1.72 -1.45
N GLN A 27 6.25 -0.65 -2.24
CA GLN A 27 5.92 0.67 -1.75
C GLN A 27 4.41 0.65 -1.47
N THR A 28 4.03 0.73 -0.20
CA THR A 28 2.61 0.79 0.18
C THR A 28 2.03 2.04 -0.44
N ALA A 29 0.97 1.90 -1.25
CA ALA A 29 0.23 3.02 -1.78
C ALA A 29 -0.31 3.86 -0.62
N MET A 30 -0.17 5.18 -0.71
CA MET A 30 -0.62 6.11 0.33
C MET A 30 -1.83 6.89 -0.18
N THR A 31 -2.79 7.15 0.70
CA THR A 31 -3.90 8.06 0.42
C THR A 31 -3.36 9.43 0.07
N ASP A 32 -3.99 10.10 -0.90
CA ASP A 32 -3.70 11.49 -1.19
C ASP A 32 -3.73 12.32 0.12
N PRO A 33 -2.67 13.08 0.44
CA PRO A 33 -2.56 13.75 1.73
C PRO A 33 -3.63 14.82 1.96
N LEU A 34 -4.16 15.43 0.88
CA LEU A 34 -5.25 16.39 0.99
C LEU A 34 -6.57 15.69 1.29
N GLU A 35 -6.82 14.54 0.66
CA GLU A 35 -8.01 13.73 0.93
C GLU A 35 -7.99 13.15 2.34
N ALA A 36 -6.84 12.65 2.80
CA ALA A 36 -6.65 12.19 4.18
C ALA A 36 -6.92 13.30 5.20
N ALA A 37 -6.41 14.51 4.95
CA ALA A 37 -6.64 15.67 5.81
C ALA A 37 -8.12 16.13 5.80
N ALA A 38 -8.76 16.12 4.63
CA ALA A 38 -10.18 16.46 4.50
C ALA A 38 -11.05 15.46 5.27
N LEU A 39 -10.76 14.16 5.15
CA LEU A 39 -11.48 13.11 5.86
C LEU A 39 -11.29 13.22 7.39
N ASP A 40 -10.07 13.48 7.85
CA ASP A 40 -9.77 13.71 9.26
C ASP A 40 -10.51 14.92 9.86
N ALA A 41 -10.68 15.98 9.06
CA ALA A 41 -11.48 17.15 9.44
C ALA A 41 -12.98 16.79 9.55
N MET A 42 -13.54 16.10 8.56
CA MET A 42 -14.94 15.66 8.55
C MET A 42 -15.24 14.75 9.76
N PHE A 43 -14.40 13.74 9.98
CA PHE A 43 -14.58 12.79 11.08
C PHE A 43 -14.35 13.44 12.45
N GLY A 44 -13.44 14.41 12.52
CA GLY A 44 -13.28 15.27 13.70
C GLY A 44 -14.57 16.02 14.04
N GLN A 45 -15.20 16.63 13.03
CA GLN A 45 -16.46 17.35 13.21
C GLN A 45 -17.63 16.44 13.60
N TRP A 46 -17.64 15.19 13.14
CA TRP A 46 -18.67 14.19 13.49
C TRP A 46 -18.41 13.47 14.82
N GLY A 47 -17.29 13.76 15.50
CA GLY A 47 -16.94 13.08 16.75
C GLY A 47 -16.55 11.62 16.57
N LEU A 48 -16.09 11.23 15.38
CA LEU A 48 -15.71 9.85 15.04
C LEU A 48 -14.23 9.53 15.32
N ARG A 49 -13.46 10.50 15.84
CA ARG A 49 -12.09 10.31 16.33
C ARG A 49 -12.08 9.41 17.56
N THR A 50 -12.12 8.12 17.32
CA THR A 50 -11.92 7.07 18.33
C THR A 50 -10.54 6.44 18.09
N SER A 51 -10.07 5.55 18.97
CA SER A 51 -8.85 4.74 18.69
C SER A 51 -8.94 3.91 17.40
N TYR A 52 -10.13 3.84 16.81
CA TYR A 52 -10.41 3.21 15.54
C TYR A 52 -10.02 4.07 14.32
N TRP A 53 -10.00 5.40 14.46
CA TRP A 53 -9.56 6.37 13.45
C TRP A 53 -8.65 7.39 14.12
N ASP A 54 -7.40 6.98 14.30
CA ASP A 54 -6.32 7.89 14.65
C ASP A 54 -5.76 8.47 13.34
N ALA A 55 -5.44 9.76 13.29
CA ALA A 55 -4.90 10.42 12.10
C ALA A 55 -3.51 9.86 11.69
N THR A 56 -2.90 9.05 12.56
CA THR A 56 -1.71 8.26 12.27
C THR A 56 -1.98 7.03 11.40
N TRP A 57 -3.25 6.68 11.18
CA TRP A 57 -3.68 5.53 10.38
C TRP A 57 -3.83 5.88 8.91
N GLU A 58 -3.51 4.93 8.03
CA GLU A 58 -3.60 5.06 6.57
C GLU A 58 -5.05 4.81 6.09
N PRO A 59 -5.79 5.84 5.63
CA PRO A 59 -7.21 5.78 5.28
C PRO A 59 -7.57 4.63 4.32
N CYS A 60 -6.82 4.55 3.22
CA CYS A 60 -7.04 3.60 2.16
C CYS A 60 -6.30 2.29 2.42
N SER A 61 -6.64 1.63 3.54
CA SER A 61 -6.10 0.32 3.87
C SER A 61 -7.18 -0.70 4.26
N GLY A 62 -6.82 -1.99 4.20
CA GLY A 62 -7.73 -3.09 4.54
C GLY A 62 -8.99 -3.13 3.66
N ARG A 63 -10.17 -3.03 4.28
CA ARG A 63 -11.48 -3.13 3.60
C ARG A 63 -11.81 -1.93 2.70
N ALA A 64 -11.11 -0.80 2.88
CA ALA A 64 -11.31 0.40 2.05
C ALA A 64 -10.88 0.18 0.58
N ILE A 65 -9.88 -0.69 0.34
CA ILE A 65 -9.32 -0.98 -0.99
C ILE A 65 -9.81 -2.32 -1.59
N ASP A 66 -10.59 -3.08 -0.83
CA ASP A 66 -11.12 -4.38 -1.28
C ASP A 66 -12.38 -4.20 -2.16
N ILE A 67 -12.87 -5.25 -2.80
CA ILE A 67 -14.07 -5.24 -3.66
C ILE A 67 -15.39 -5.21 -2.87
N THR A 68 -15.34 -5.38 -1.55
CA THR A 68 -16.54 -5.42 -0.70
C THR A 68 -17.29 -4.09 -0.73
N ALA A 69 -18.48 -4.01 -1.32
CA ALA A 69 -19.25 -2.76 -1.41
C ALA A 69 -19.57 -2.17 -0.02
N LEU A 70 -19.82 -0.85 0.02
CA LEU A 70 -20.40 -0.17 1.18
C LEU A 70 -21.84 -0.64 1.38
N ASP A 71 -22.03 -1.68 2.17
CA ASP A 71 -23.30 -2.37 2.39
C ASP A 71 -23.99 -1.97 3.70
N GLY A 72 -23.53 -0.89 4.33
CA GLY A 72 -24.00 -0.47 5.65
C GLY A 72 -23.63 -1.45 6.77
N ASN A 73 -22.74 -2.42 6.49
CA ASN A 73 -22.27 -3.36 7.49
C ASN A 73 -21.55 -2.59 8.61
N PRO A 74 -21.97 -2.73 9.87
CA PRO A 74 -21.32 -2.05 10.99
C PRO A 74 -19.86 -2.49 11.21
N HIS A 75 -19.42 -3.57 10.53
CA HIS A 75 -18.04 -4.02 10.49
C HIS A 75 -17.21 -3.39 9.34
N MET A 76 -17.81 -2.64 8.40
CA MET A 76 -17.08 -1.72 7.54
C MET A 76 -16.80 -0.44 8.32
N LYS A 77 -15.69 -0.51 9.05
CA LYS A 77 -15.18 0.45 10.03
C LYS A 77 -15.40 1.94 9.71
N LEU A 78 -15.33 2.33 8.44
CA LEU A 78 -15.06 3.72 8.04
C LEU A 78 -15.99 4.28 6.97
N GLY A 79 -16.86 3.46 6.39
CA GLY A 79 -17.75 3.93 5.33
C GLY A 79 -17.06 4.40 4.04
N ILE A 80 -15.74 4.21 3.88
CA ILE A 80 -15.02 4.72 2.70
C ILE A 80 -14.61 3.63 1.71
N LYS A 81 -14.49 4.04 0.43
CA LYS A 81 -13.78 3.29 -0.62
C LYS A 81 -12.66 4.08 -1.22
N CYS A 82 -11.63 3.35 -1.66
CA CYS A 82 -10.49 3.92 -2.34
C CYS A 82 -10.11 3.19 -3.61
N ASP A 83 -9.61 3.95 -4.58
CA ASP A 83 -8.94 3.47 -5.78
C ASP A 83 -7.44 3.79 -5.71
N CYS A 84 -6.62 2.74 -5.66
CA CYS A 84 -5.16 2.82 -5.61
C CYS A 84 -4.49 2.51 -6.95
N SER A 85 -5.17 2.78 -8.08
CA SER A 85 -4.59 2.60 -9.42
C SER A 85 -3.70 3.78 -9.86
N TYR A 86 -3.70 4.89 -9.11
CA TYR A 86 -3.06 6.13 -9.50
C TYR A 86 -1.55 6.11 -9.30
N ASN A 87 -0.84 6.87 -10.15
CA ASN A 87 0.60 7.05 -10.11
C ASN A 87 1.39 5.74 -9.98
N ASN A 88 1.10 4.75 -10.83
CA ASN A 88 1.70 3.41 -10.76
C ASN A 88 1.46 2.72 -9.40
N ASN A 89 0.23 2.79 -8.91
CA ASN A 89 -0.18 2.18 -7.64
C ASN A 89 0.54 2.74 -6.41
N THR A 90 0.91 4.02 -6.45
CA THR A 90 1.57 4.69 -5.30
C THR A 90 0.64 5.67 -4.58
N VAL A 91 -0.43 6.12 -5.24
CA VAL A 91 -1.42 7.03 -4.67
C VAL A 91 -2.79 6.37 -4.68
N CYS A 92 -3.49 6.47 -3.55
CA CYS A 92 -4.89 6.07 -3.40
C CYS A 92 -5.79 7.30 -3.32
N HIS A 93 -6.90 7.27 -4.05
CA HIS A 93 -7.94 8.29 -3.96
C HIS A 93 -9.20 7.72 -3.32
N ILE A 94 -9.83 8.49 -2.43
CA ILE A 94 -11.12 8.16 -1.84
C ILE A 94 -12.20 8.38 -2.91
N THR A 95 -12.93 7.32 -3.25
CA THR A 95 -13.95 7.33 -4.30
C THR A 95 -15.38 7.32 -3.76
N GLU A 96 -15.59 6.84 -2.53
CA GLU A 96 -16.90 6.76 -1.88
C GLU A 96 -16.80 7.01 -0.37
N LEU A 97 -17.88 7.52 0.23
CA LEU A 97 -18.06 7.92 1.64
C LEU A 97 -19.47 7.56 2.13
#